data_AF-A0A822B6T9-F1
#
_entry.id   AF-A0A822B6T9-F1
#
_cell.length_a   1.000
_cell.length_b   1.000
_cell.length_c   1.000
_cell.angle_alpha   90.00
_cell.angle_beta   90.00
_cell.angle_gamma   90.00
#
_symmetry.space_group_name_H-M   'P 1'
#
loop_
_entity.id
_entity.type
_entity.pdbx_description
1 polymer ?
#
loop_
_entity_poly.entity_id
_entity_poly.type
_entity_poly.pdbx_seq_one_letter_code
_entity_poly.pdbx_strand_id
1 'polypeptide(L)'
;MKIGFVRVGGIQQIRNLFLYALAYTTLHNTTECGVPNEYYFSLIRPFDADLPWFGIFFGHGVMCIWYWCSDQVIVQRTLAAKNFTHARAGCLVAGILKLLPLFLMVFPGMIARILFPNEIGCAGPDVCYQVCHSRNGCSDIAYPLLVLRLMPNAIRGLTLACMIAALMPSLTSIFNSSSTIFTIDIWQRFRRNAEDWELMIVGRVFVMILVGISILWISVIRTAQGARLFDYIQAISSFLAPPVAACYLLGILWKRINEEVIYSE
;
A
#
# COMPACT_ATOMS: atom_id res chain seq x y z
N MET A 1 13.62 10.89 -10.17
CA MET A 1 12.55 11.86 -10.50
C MET A 1 12.99 12.89 -11.54
N LYS A 2 13.99 13.76 -11.28
CA LYS A 2 14.46 14.81 -12.23
C LYS A 2 14.72 14.29 -13.65
N ILE A 3 15.45 13.17 -13.79
CA ILE A 3 15.76 12.56 -15.10
C ILE A 3 14.48 12.19 -15.87
N GLY A 4 13.49 11.62 -15.18
CA GLY A 4 12.20 11.25 -15.77
C GLY A 4 11.42 12.46 -16.27
N PHE A 5 11.35 13.54 -15.48
CA PHE A 5 10.71 14.78 -15.91
C PHE A 5 11.40 15.42 -17.11
N VAL A 6 12.73 15.41 -17.15
CA VAL A 6 13.50 15.92 -18.30
C VAL A 6 13.22 15.10 -19.56
N ARG A 7 13.14 13.77 -19.44
CA ARG A 7 12.85 12.87 -20.58
C ARG A 7 11.44 13.04 -21.13
N VAL A 8 10.45 13.30 -20.28
CA VAL A 8 9.06 13.49 -20.70
C VAL A 8 8.81 14.94 -21.16
N GLY A 9 9.61 15.92 -20.73
CA GLY A 9 9.41 17.33 -21.08
C GLY A 9 8.59 18.12 -20.04
N GLY A 10 8.57 17.67 -18.79
CA GLY A 10 7.90 18.35 -17.68
C GLY A 10 6.46 17.89 -17.41
N ILE A 11 5.81 18.50 -16.42
CA ILE A 11 4.49 18.08 -15.92
C ILE A 11 3.36 18.30 -16.92
N GLN A 12 3.42 19.39 -17.69
CA GLN A 12 2.43 19.67 -18.73
C GLN A 12 2.45 18.59 -19.82
N GLN A 13 3.65 18.13 -20.16
CA GLN A 13 3.81 17.08 -21.15
C GLN A 13 3.40 15.71 -20.62
N ILE A 14 3.56 15.45 -19.31
CA ILE A 14 2.96 14.26 -18.67
C ILE A 14 1.44 14.28 -18.87
N ARG A 15 0.77 15.41 -18.61
CA ARG A 15 -0.68 15.53 -18.81
C ARG A 15 -1.05 15.22 -20.27
N ASN A 16 -0.35 15.80 -21.24
CA ASN A 16 -0.69 15.64 -22.65
C ASN A 16 -0.41 14.23 -23.18
N LEU A 17 0.72 13.62 -22.81
CA LEU A 17 1.17 12.34 -23.36
C LEU A 17 0.54 11.13 -22.67
N PHE A 18 0.07 11.25 -21.43
CA PHE A 18 -0.37 10.08 -20.65
C PHE A 18 -1.54 9.34 -21.30
N LEU A 19 -2.52 10.06 -21.89
CA LEU A 19 -3.65 9.44 -22.61
C LEU A 19 -3.21 8.63 -23.83
N TYR A 20 -2.13 9.05 -24.48
CA TYR A 20 -1.57 8.40 -25.67
C TYR A 20 -0.55 7.31 -25.35
N ALA A 21 -0.24 7.08 -24.06
CA ALA A 21 0.70 6.07 -23.61
C ALA A 21 0.06 4.66 -23.62
N LEU A 22 -0.29 4.20 -24.82
CA LEU A 22 -0.93 2.91 -25.08
C LEU A 22 0.09 1.88 -25.57
N ALA A 23 -0.08 0.63 -25.12
CA ALA A 23 0.70 -0.47 -25.66
C ALA A 23 0.29 -0.75 -27.12
N TYR A 24 1.22 -1.27 -27.92
CA TYR A 24 0.99 -1.69 -29.30
C TYR A 24 -0.22 -2.64 -29.42
N THR A 25 -0.35 -3.58 -28.47
CA THR A 25 -1.47 -4.53 -28.44
C THR A 25 -2.82 -3.84 -28.21
N THR A 26 -2.89 -2.81 -27.36
CA THR A 26 -4.11 -2.01 -27.15
C THR A 26 -4.48 -1.23 -28.41
N LEU A 27 -3.50 -0.64 -29.09
CA LEU A 27 -3.73 0.15 -30.31
C LEU A 27 -4.30 -0.69 -31.46
N HIS A 28 -3.87 -1.95 -31.59
CA HIS A 28 -4.23 -2.79 -32.73
C HIS A 28 -5.35 -3.81 -32.48
N ASN A 29 -5.66 -4.15 -31.23
CA ASN A 29 -6.56 -5.25 -30.92
C ASN A 29 -7.96 -4.85 -30.44
N THR A 30 -8.37 -3.58 -30.62
CA THR A 30 -9.71 -3.03 -30.27
C THR A 30 -10.22 -3.43 -28.87
N THR A 31 -9.31 -3.59 -27.90
CA THR A 31 -9.69 -3.82 -26.51
C THR A 31 -9.64 -2.51 -25.74
N GLU A 32 -10.65 -2.26 -24.89
CA GLU A 32 -10.64 -1.14 -23.94
C GLU A 32 -9.57 -1.33 -22.83
N CYS A 33 -9.00 -2.53 -22.74
CA CYS A 33 -7.97 -2.88 -21.80
C CYS A 33 -6.67 -2.10 -22.08
N GLY A 34 -6.15 -1.42 -21.04
CA GLY A 34 -4.92 -0.63 -21.14
C GLY A 34 -5.14 0.81 -21.59
N VAL A 35 -6.38 1.24 -21.83
CA VAL A 35 -6.71 2.66 -22.05
C VAL A 35 -6.72 3.41 -20.71
N PRO A 36 -5.98 4.52 -20.56
CA PRO A 36 -6.06 5.35 -19.36
C PRO A 36 -7.45 5.98 -19.21
N ASN A 37 -7.99 6.00 -17.98
CA ASN A 37 -9.25 6.66 -17.67
C ASN A 37 -9.18 8.16 -17.98
N GLU A 38 -10.24 8.77 -18.52
CA GLU A 38 -10.33 10.18 -18.88
C GLU A 38 -10.04 11.13 -17.69
N TYR A 39 -10.36 10.70 -16.47
CA TYR A 39 -10.12 11.45 -15.23
C TYR A 39 -8.74 11.17 -14.59
N TYR A 40 -7.77 10.66 -15.35
CA TYR A 40 -6.43 10.31 -14.85
C TYR A 40 -5.69 11.45 -14.15
N PHE A 41 -5.92 12.72 -14.56
CA PHE A 41 -5.27 13.90 -13.98
C PHE A 41 -6.16 14.65 -12.97
N SER A 42 -7.39 14.17 -12.74
CA SER A 42 -8.29 14.77 -11.75
C SER A 42 -8.19 14.04 -10.41
N LEU A 43 -7.96 14.81 -9.34
CA LEU A 43 -7.95 14.28 -7.98
C LEU A 43 -9.38 14.00 -7.46
N ILE A 44 -10.35 14.80 -7.91
CA ILE A 44 -11.77 14.69 -7.56
C ILE A 44 -12.49 14.18 -8.80
N ARG A 45 -13.09 12.99 -8.70
CA ARG A 45 -13.78 12.32 -9.81
C ARG A 45 -15.28 12.34 -9.63
N PRO A 46 -16.08 12.44 -10.71
CA PRO A 46 -17.54 12.45 -10.63
C PRO A 46 -18.10 11.12 -10.12
N PHE A 47 -19.41 11.08 -9.83
CA PHE A 47 -20.08 9.90 -9.26
C PHE A 47 -20.05 8.66 -10.16
N ASP A 48 -20.08 8.87 -11.49
CA ASP A 48 -20.12 7.78 -12.48
C ASP A 48 -18.73 7.22 -12.82
N ALA A 49 -17.65 7.78 -12.25
CA ALA A 49 -16.29 7.36 -12.54
C ALA A 49 -15.79 6.31 -11.54
N ASP A 50 -14.77 5.55 -11.96
CA ASP A 50 -14.01 4.68 -11.07
C ASP A 50 -13.42 5.50 -9.91
N LEU A 51 -13.68 5.05 -8.67
CA LEU A 51 -13.28 5.72 -7.43
C LEU A 51 -13.87 7.14 -7.34
N PRO A 52 -15.19 7.28 -7.17
CA PRO A 52 -15.85 8.58 -7.09
C PRO A 52 -15.42 9.35 -5.84
N TRP A 53 -15.42 10.68 -5.92
CA TRP A 53 -14.97 11.55 -4.83
C TRP A 53 -15.68 11.26 -3.50
N PHE A 54 -16.97 10.93 -3.55
CA PHE A 54 -17.78 10.63 -2.39
C PHE A 54 -17.32 9.34 -1.69
N GLY A 55 -17.07 8.28 -2.46
CA GLY A 55 -16.54 7.02 -1.95
C GLY A 55 -15.12 7.17 -1.39
N ILE A 56 -14.28 8.00 -2.01
CA ILE A 56 -12.96 8.33 -1.47
C ILE A 56 -13.13 9.11 -0.15
N PHE A 57 -13.93 10.16 -0.10
CA PHE A 57 -13.98 11.01 1.10
C PHE A 57 -14.59 10.30 2.31
N PHE A 58 -15.76 9.68 2.15
CA PHE A 58 -16.47 9.04 3.26
C PHE A 58 -16.03 7.59 3.45
N GLY A 59 -15.91 6.81 2.37
CA GLY A 59 -15.51 5.41 2.44
C GLY A 59 -14.05 5.25 2.85
N HIS A 60 -13.13 5.93 2.17
CA HIS A 60 -11.71 5.90 2.57
C HIS A 60 -11.46 6.61 3.91
N GLY A 61 -12.32 7.55 4.31
CA GLY A 61 -12.28 8.16 5.64
C GLY A 61 -12.38 7.12 6.76
N VAL A 62 -13.30 6.16 6.64
CA VAL A 62 -13.42 5.03 7.60
C VAL A 62 -12.16 4.17 7.59
N MET A 63 -11.63 3.85 6.41
CA MET A 63 -10.37 3.09 6.26
C MET A 63 -9.19 3.81 6.94
N CYS A 64 -9.14 5.13 6.82
CA CYS A 64 -8.12 5.96 7.42
C CYS A 64 -8.21 5.93 8.96
N ILE A 65 -9.41 5.97 9.53
CA ILE A 65 -9.59 5.87 10.99
C ILE A 65 -9.05 4.53 11.48
N TRP A 66 -9.43 3.42 10.85
CA TRP A 66 -8.88 2.11 11.16
C TRP A 66 -7.34 2.07 11.05
N TYR A 67 -6.81 2.51 9.90
CA TYR A 67 -5.37 2.46 9.64
C TYR A 67 -4.57 3.33 10.61
N TRP A 68 -5.00 4.54 10.94
CA TRP A 68 -4.23 5.46 11.77
C TRP A 68 -4.46 5.29 13.27
N CYS A 69 -5.63 4.80 13.68
CA CYS A 69 -6.01 4.71 15.09
C CYS A 69 -5.99 3.29 15.65
N SER A 70 -6.12 2.26 14.80
CA SER A 70 -6.20 0.85 15.23
C SER A 70 -4.98 0.02 14.80
N ASP A 71 -4.23 0.45 13.78
CA ASP A 71 -3.04 -0.30 13.35
C ASP A 71 -1.94 -0.24 14.42
N GLN A 72 -1.58 -1.43 14.92
CA GLN A 72 -0.63 -1.58 16.01
C GLN A 72 0.76 -1.04 15.67
N VAL A 73 1.18 -1.07 14.40
CA VAL A 73 2.47 -0.50 13.98
C VAL A 73 2.53 1.01 14.27
N ILE A 74 1.41 1.70 14.07
CA ILE A 74 1.31 3.15 14.24
C ILE A 74 1.08 3.48 15.72
N VAL A 75 0.15 2.79 16.36
CA VAL A 75 -0.18 2.98 17.78
C VAL A 75 1.06 2.79 18.64
N GLN A 76 1.85 1.73 18.42
CA GLN A 76 3.09 1.49 19.17
C GLN A 76 4.10 2.63 19.05
N ARG A 77 4.23 3.25 17.86
CA ARG A 77 5.12 4.41 17.66
C ARG A 77 4.65 5.65 18.43
N THR A 78 3.33 5.84 18.51
CA THR A 78 2.77 6.95 19.30
C THR A 78 2.93 6.73 20.81
N LEU A 79 2.80 5.48 21.28
CA LEU A 79 3.00 5.11 22.68
C LEU A 79 4.47 5.16 23.11
N ALA A 80 5.39 4.90 22.19
CA ALA A 80 6.84 5.03 22.43
C ALA A 80 7.33 6.50 22.41
N ALA A 81 6.46 7.47 22.14
CA ALA A 81 6.82 8.88 22.18
C ALA A 81 7.11 9.34 23.61
N LYS A 82 8.13 10.19 23.77
CA LYS A 82 8.57 10.67 25.10
C LYS A 82 7.43 11.30 25.91
N ASN A 83 6.69 12.23 25.28
CA ASN A 83 5.57 12.95 25.89
C ASN A 83 4.45 13.11 24.86
N PHE A 84 3.25 13.41 25.34
CA PHE A 84 2.07 13.66 24.50
C PHE A 84 2.26 14.78 23.45
N THR A 85 2.99 15.85 23.78
CA THR A 85 3.32 16.92 22.81
C THR A 85 4.18 16.39 21.67
N HIS A 86 5.14 15.49 21.95
CA HIS A 86 5.98 14.87 20.91
C HIS A 86 5.15 13.92 20.03
N ALA A 87 4.23 13.15 20.62
CA ALA A 87 3.32 12.31 19.87
C ALA A 87 2.46 13.13 18.90
N ARG A 88 1.84 14.22 19.37
CA ARG A 88 1.04 15.13 18.53
C ARG A 88 1.85 15.78 17.41
N ALA A 89 3.04 16.31 17.73
CA ALA A 89 3.93 16.90 16.74
C ALA A 89 4.36 15.87 15.69
N GLY A 90 4.68 14.63 16.11
CA GLY A 90 4.98 13.51 15.23
C GLY A 90 3.84 13.18 14.28
N CYS A 91 2.60 13.12 14.77
CA CYS A 91 1.42 12.90 13.93
C CYS A 91 1.21 14.02 12.92
N LEU A 92 1.41 15.29 13.31
CA LEU A 92 1.29 16.43 12.39
C LEU A 92 2.34 16.37 11.28
N VAL A 93 3.61 16.12 11.64
CA VAL A 93 4.70 15.97 10.67
C VAL A 93 4.44 14.79 9.74
N ALA A 94 3.97 13.66 10.25
CA ALA A 94 3.60 12.50 9.44
C ALA A 94 2.48 12.85 8.44
N GLY A 95 1.46 13.60 8.87
CA GLY A 95 0.39 14.08 7.99
C GLY A 95 0.91 14.95 6.84
N ILE A 96 1.79 15.91 7.14
CA ILE A 96 2.41 16.78 6.11
C ILE A 96 3.27 15.95 5.15
N LEU A 97 4.10 15.03 5.67
CA LEU A 97 4.95 14.16 4.84
C LEU A 97 4.13 13.21 3.96
N LYS A 98 2.86 12.93 4.30
CA LYS A 98 1.96 12.11 3.49
C LYS A 98 1.50 12.78 2.19
N LEU A 99 1.82 14.06 1.98
CA LEU A 99 1.69 14.72 0.67
C LEU A 99 2.79 14.27 -0.32
N LEU A 100 3.93 13.78 0.18
CA LEU A 100 5.07 13.41 -0.67
C LEU A 100 4.84 12.18 -1.57
N PRO A 101 4.14 11.10 -1.17
CA PRO A 101 3.84 9.96 -2.03
C PRO A 101 3.19 10.32 -3.36
N LEU A 102 2.38 11.38 -3.43
CA LEU A 102 1.87 11.89 -4.70
C LEU A 102 3.02 12.20 -5.67
N PHE A 103 4.02 12.94 -5.20
CA PHE A 103 5.21 13.32 -5.96
C PHE A 103 6.19 12.17 -6.17
N LEU A 104 6.41 11.35 -5.15
CA LEU A 104 7.48 10.34 -5.15
C LEU A 104 7.03 8.97 -5.69
N MET A 105 5.73 8.68 -5.74
CA MET A 105 5.19 7.40 -6.20
C MET A 105 4.30 7.56 -7.43
N VAL A 106 3.31 8.46 -7.39
CA VAL A 106 2.32 8.58 -8.48
C VAL A 106 2.95 9.14 -9.75
N PHE A 107 3.67 10.26 -9.68
CA PHE A 107 4.31 10.85 -10.87
C PHE A 107 5.35 9.92 -11.52
N PRO A 108 6.24 9.23 -10.78
CA PRO A 108 7.09 8.20 -11.37
C PRO A 108 6.29 7.10 -12.06
N GLY A 109 5.20 6.60 -11.47
CA GLY A 109 4.32 5.64 -12.15
C GLY A 109 3.78 6.16 -13.49
N MET A 110 3.35 7.43 -13.52
CA MET A 110 2.88 8.05 -14.75
C MET A 110 3.97 8.21 -15.81
N ILE A 111 5.15 8.69 -15.40
CA ILE A 111 6.32 8.83 -16.27
C ILE A 111 6.73 7.47 -16.85
N ALA A 112 6.72 6.43 -16.01
CA ALA A 112 7.05 5.08 -16.42
C ALA A 112 6.13 4.62 -17.54
N ARG A 113 4.81 4.78 -17.38
CA ARG A 113 3.83 4.42 -18.41
C ARG A 113 4.07 5.15 -19.73
N ILE A 114 4.40 6.44 -19.69
CA ILE A 114 4.68 7.25 -20.90
C ILE A 114 5.94 6.76 -21.62
N LEU A 115 7.02 6.48 -20.87
CA LEU A 115 8.30 6.07 -21.46
C LEU A 115 8.30 4.60 -21.91
N PHE A 116 7.54 3.74 -21.24
CA PHE A 116 7.55 2.30 -21.38
C PHE A 116 6.11 1.73 -21.50
N PRO A 117 5.33 2.18 -22.51
CA PRO A 117 3.91 1.82 -22.61
C PRO A 117 3.69 0.34 -22.93
N ASN A 118 4.58 -0.29 -23.70
CA ASN A 118 4.48 -1.70 -24.04
C ASN A 118 4.75 -2.63 -22.85
N GLU A 119 5.62 -2.23 -21.92
CA GLU A 119 5.88 -3.02 -20.73
C GLU A 119 4.85 -2.76 -19.63
N ILE A 120 4.50 -1.50 -19.35
CA ILE A 120 3.67 -1.12 -18.19
C ILE A 120 2.18 -1.10 -18.55
N GLY A 121 1.84 -0.63 -19.75
CA GLY A 121 0.47 -0.53 -20.25
C GLY A 121 0.01 -1.78 -21.00
N CYS A 122 0.75 -2.89 -20.93
CA CYS A 122 0.45 -4.12 -21.65
C CYS A 122 -1.00 -4.59 -21.41
N ALA A 123 -1.71 -4.93 -22.48
CA ALA A 123 -3.10 -5.40 -22.43
C ALA A 123 -3.27 -6.88 -22.84
N GLY A 124 -2.22 -7.49 -23.42
CA GLY A 124 -2.24 -8.89 -23.84
C GLY A 124 -1.69 -9.81 -22.75
N PRO A 125 -2.41 -10.87 -22.33
CA PRO A 125 -2.03 -11.68 -21.18
C PRO A 125 -0.69 -12.42 -21.38
N ASP A 126 -0.40 -12.89 -22.59
CA ASP A 126 0.86 -13.61 -22.87
C ASP A 126 2.07 -12.66 -22.94
N VAL A 127 1.88 -11.46 -23.49
CA VAL A 127 2.91 -10.41 -23.53
C VAL A 127 3.22 -9.93 -22.12
N CYS A 128 2.19 -9.64 -21.31
CA CYS A 128 2.38 -9.24 -19.91
C CYS A 128 3.09 -10.34 -19.10
N TYR A 129 2.75 -11.61 -19.34
CA TYR A 129 3.40 -12.73 -18.67
C TYR A 129 4.90 -12.83 -19.00
N GLN A 130 5.31 -12.56 -20.25
CA GLN A 130 6.72 -12.54 -20.61
C GLN A 130 7.49 -11.37 -19.98
N VAL A 131 6.84 -10.23 -19.78
CA VAL A 131 7.49 -9.02 -19.25
C VAL A 131 7.61 -9.05 -17.72
N CYS A 132 6.55 -9.44 -17.01
CA CYS A 132 6.48 -9.32 -15.55
C CYS A 132 5.95 -10.56 -14.82
N HIS A 133 5.79 -11.69 -15.52
CA HIS A 133 5.22 -12.92 -14.97
C HIS A 133 3.82 -12.76 -14.37
N SER A 134 3.07 -11.76 -14.83
CA SER A 134 1.68 -11.49 -14.46
C SER A 134 0.85 -11.36 -15.73
N ARG A 135 -0.24 -12.11 -15.84
CA ARG A 135 -1.16 -12.04 -16.99
C ARG A 135 -2.06 -10.81 -16.94
N ASN A 136 -2.25 -10.24 -15.75
CA ASN A 136 -3.28 -9.24 -15.53
C ASN A 136 -2.74 -7.81 -15.58
N GLY A 137 -1.42 -7.61 -15.74
CA GLY A 137 -0.80 -6.30 -15.93
C GLY A 137 0.52 -6.15 -15.17
N CYS A 138 1.31 -5.17 -15.58
CA CYS A 138 2.66 -4.93 -15.08
C CYS A 138 2.83 -3.56 -14.40
N SER A 139 1.76 -3.03 -13.79
CA SER A 139 1.78 -1.70 -13.16
C SER A 139 2.77 -1.62 -11.99
N ASP A 140 2.92 -2.70 -11.22
CA ASP A 140 3.73 -2.72 -10.00
C ASP A 140 5.25 -2.64 -10.26
N ILE A 141 5.71 -2.99 -11.46
CA ILE A 141 7.12 -2.90 -11.85
C ILE A 141 7.53 -1.51 -12.36
N ALA A 142 6.60 -0.56 -12.44
CA ALA A 142 6.83 0.77 -13.02
C ALA A 142 8.02 1.51 -12.37
N TYR A 143 8.08 1.53 -11.04
CA TYR A 143 9.14 2.23 -10.32
C TYR A 143 10.52 1.54 -10.45
N PRO A 144 10.66 0.23 -10.20
CA PRO A 144 11.91 -0.49 -10.48
C PRO A 144 12.38 -0.35 -11.94
N LEU A 145 11.46 -0.39 -12.91
CA LEU A 145 11.79 -0.28 -14.33
C LEU A 145 12.41 1.08 -14.67
N LEU A 146 11.87 2.17 -14.09
CA LEU A 146 12.47 3.50 -14.23
C LEU A 146 13.89 3.55 -13.66
N VAL A 147 14.13 2.95 -12.49
CA VAL A 147 15.46 2.90 -11.89
C VAL A 147 16.42 2.14 -12.80
N LEU A 148 16.02 0.98 -13.30
CA LEU A 148 16.84 0.14 -14.17
C LEU A 148 17.19 0.81 -15.51
N ARG A 149 16.25 1.54 -16.12
CA ARG A 149 16.45 2.10 -17.47
C ARG A 149 16.98 3.54 -17.49
N LEU A 150 16.66 4.35 -16.48
CA LEU A 150 17.03 5.77 -16.47
C LEU A 150 18.24 6.10 -15.60
N MET A 151 18.57 5.28 -14.58
CA MET A 151 19.70 5.59 -13.71
C MET A 151 21.03 5.17 -14.34
N PRO A 152 22.10 5.99 -14.16
CA PRO A 152 23.45 5.63 -14.57
C PRO A 152 23.97 4.47 -13.72
N ASN A 153 24.91 3.69 -14.27
CA ASN A 153 25.34 2.39 -13.72
C ASN A 153 25.70 2.43 -12.23
N ALA A 154 26.46 3.44 -11.77
CA ALA A 154 26.88 3.55 -10.37
C ALA A 154 25.70 3.81 -9.41
N ILE A 155 24.77 4.69 -9.78
CA ILE A 155 23.64 5.07 -8.93
C ILE A 155 22.50 4.03 -9.01
N ARG A 156 22.43 3.29 -10.12
CA ARG A 156 21.43 2.24 -10.32
C ARG A 156 21.54 1.16 -9.24
N GLY A 157 22.73 0.61 -9.02
CA GLY A 157 22.97 -0.40 -7.99
C GLY A 157 22.66 0.12 -6.59
N LEU A 158 23.12 1.34 -6.27
CA LEU A 158 22.85 1.98 -4.99
C LEU A 158 21.34 2.16 -4.76
N THR A 159 20.59 2.61 -5.77
CA THR A 159 19.15 2.84 -5.64
C THR A 159 18.39 1.54 -5.40
N LEU A 160 18.73 0.46 -6.12
CA LEU A 160 18.11 -0.85 -5.92
C LEU A 160 18.42 -1.41 -4.53
N ALA A 161 19.66 -1.26 -4.06
CA ALA A 161 20.05 -1.63 -2.70
C ALA A 161 19.26 -0.83 -1.65
N CYS A 162 19.13 0.48 -1.82
CA CYS A 162 18.31 1.33 -0.95
C CYS A 162 16.84 0.92 -0.94
N MET A 163 16.27 0.51 -2.08
CA MET A 163 14.89 0.03 -2.15
C MET A 163 14.70 -1.23 -1.32
N ILE A 164 15.60 -2.22 -1.45
CA ILE A 164 15.54 -3.45 -0.65
C ILE A 164 15.77 -3.14 0.84
N ALA A 165 16.74 -2.28 1.15
CA ALA A 165 17.03 -1.87 2.52
C ALA A 165 15.84 -1.15 3.17
N ALA A 166 15.10 -0.32 2.43
CA ALA A 166 13.92 0.38 2.95
C ALA A 166 12.73 -0.56 3.26
N LEU A 167 12.67 -1.73 2.62
CA LEU A 167 11.64 -2.74 2.93
C LEU A 167 11.88 -3.40 4.28
N MET A 168 13.15 -3.58 4.69
CA MET A 168 13.49 -4.32 5.92
C MET A 168 12.89 -3.71 7.19
N PRO A 169 13.04 -2.40 7.48
CA PRO A 169 12.41 -1.79 8.65
C PRO A 169 10.88 -1.92 8.67
N SER A 170 10.24 -1.87 7.50
CA SER A 170 8.79 -2.00 7.38
C SER A 170 8.34 -3.42 7.75
N LEU A 171 9.01 -4.44 7.21
CA LEU A 171 8.75 -5.85 7.54
C LEU A 171 9.01 -6.13 9.02
N THR A 172 10.14 -5.66 9.57
CA THR A 172 10.45 -5.82 10.99
C THR A 172 9.38 -5.18 11.87
N SER A 173 8.89 -3.99 11.52
CA SER A 173 7.83 -3.30 12.26
C SER A 173 6.53 -4.11 12.26
N ILE A 174 6.10 -4.64 11.10
CA ILE A 174 4.89 -5.44 10.98
C ILE A 174 5.01 -6.72 11.80
N PHE A 175 6.09 -7.49 11.63
CA PHE A 175 6.28 -8.75 12.34
C PHE A 175 6.39 -8.55 13.85
N ASN A 176 7.05 -7.49 14.31
CA ASN A 176 7.12 -7.17 15.72
C ASN A 176 5.73 -6.81 16.28
N SER A 177 4.96 -5.98 15.59
CA SER A 177 3.60 -5.62 16.04
C SER A 177 2.66 -6.83 16.05
N SER A 178 2.69 -7.70 15.03
CA SER A 178 1.92 -8.95 15.02
C SER A 178 2.35 -9.90 16.14
N SER A 179 3.65 -10.00 16.42
CA SER A 179 4.18 -10.77 17.55
C SER A 179 3.66 -10.24 18.88
N THR A 180 3.61 -8.92 19.07
CA THR A 180 3.05 -8.31 20.29
C THR A 180 1.58 -8.65 20.47
N ILE A 181 0.78 -8.53 19.40
CA ILE A 181 -0.66 -8.89 19.44
C ILE A 181 -0.80 -10.35 19.84
N PHE A 182 -0.02 -11.24 19.24
CA PHE A 182 -0.11 -12.66 19.57
C PHE A 182 0.33 -12.97 21.01
N THR A 183 1.45 -12.40 21.47
CA THR A 183 1.98 -12.73 22.80
C THR A 183 1.16 -12.10 23.94
N ILE A 184 0.73 -10.85 23.79
CA ILE A 184 0.00 -10.13 24.83
C ILE A 184 -1.49 -10.46 24.77
N ASP A 185 -2.12 -10.37 23.60
CA ASP A 185 -3.59 -10.44 23.51
C ASP A 185 -4.11 -11.88 23.46
N ILE A 186 -3.33 -12.81 22.89
CA ILE A 186 -3.72 -14.21 22.72
C ILE A 186 -3.02 -15.10 23.75
N TRP A 187 -1.68 -15.12 23.79
CA TRP A 187 -0.94 -16.08 24.61
C TRP A 187 -1.16 -15.88 26.11
N GLN A 188 -1.13 -14.64 26.62
CA GLN A 188 -1.42 -14.37 28.04
C GLN A 188 -2.86 -14.69 28.45
N ARG A 189 -3.81 -14.72 27.49
CA ARG A 189 -5.18 -15.15 27.78
C ARG A 189 -5.27 -16.64 28.10
N PHE A 190 -4.45 -17.46 27.44
CA PHE A 190 -4.35 -18.90 27.72
C PHE A 190 -3.39 -19.19 28.89
N ARG A 191 -2.25 -18.50 28.95
CA ARG A 191 -1.21 -18.67 29.97
C ARG A 191 -1.09 -17.39 30.81
N ARG A 192 -1.99 -17.23 31.78
CA ARG A 192 -2.16 -15.99 32.58
C ARG A 192 -0.90 -15.52 33.31
N ASN A 193 -0.09 -16.46 33.83
CA ASN A 193 1.15 -16.15 34.55
C ASN A 193 2.36 -16.35 33.62
N ALA A 194 2.34 -15.66 32.48
CA ALA A 194 3.43 -15.76 31.53
C ALA A 194 4.68 -15.00 32.00
N GLU A 195 5.82 -15.68 32.13
CA GLU A 195 7.10 -15.02 32.41
C GLU A 195 7.63 -14.32 31.15
N ASP A 196 8.36 -13.21 31.32
CA ASP A 196 8.86 -12.38 30.22
C ASP A 196 9.73 -13.15 29.23
N TRP A 197 10.54 -14.10 29.71
CA TRP A 197 11.39 -14.93 28.84
C TRP A 197 10.54 -15.83 27.92
N GLU A 198 9.41 -16.35 28.42
CA GLU A 198 8.53 -17.18 27.62
C GLU A 198 7.87 -16.34 26.54
N LEU A 199 7.37 -15.15 26.89
CA LEU A 199 6.78 -14.21 25.92
C LEU A 199 7.76 -13.86 24.80
N MET A 200 9.04 -13.66 25.13
CA MET A 200 10.09 -13.42 24.14
C MET A 200 10.31 -14.61 23.20
N ILE A 201 10.33 -15.84 23.72
CA ILE A 201 10.54 -17.04 22.90
C ILE A 201 9.31 -17.30 22.02
N VAL A 202 8.12 -17.26 22.59
CA VAL A 202 6.85 -17.46 21.86
C VAL A 202 6.71 -16.43 20.75
N GLY A 203 7.02 -15.16 21.02
CA GLY A 203 7.02 -14.11 20.01
C GLY A 203 7.97 -14.41 18.85
N ARG A 204 9.22 -14.80 19.13
CA ARG A 204 10.19 -15.16 18.08
C ARG A 204 9.75 -16.35 17.24
N VAL A 205 9.21 -17.39 17.88
CA VAL A 205 8.68 -18.58 17.19
C VAL A 205 7.48 -18.19 16.31
N PHE A 206 6.57 -17.36 16.83
CA PHE A 206 5.44 -16.86 16.06
C PHE A 206 5.87 -16.07 14.82
N VAL A 207 6.88 -15.19 14.95
CA VAL A 207 7.46 -14.47 13.79
C VAL A 207 7.99 -15.45 12.74
N MET A 208 8.73 -16.49 13.15
CA MET A 208 9.24 -17.50 12.21
C MET A 208 8.12 -18.22 11.46
N ILE A 209 7.04 -18.59 12.16
CA ILE A 209 5.86 -19.21 11.56
C ILE A 209 5.19 -18.24 10.58
N LEU A 210 4.99 -16.99 10.99
CA LEU A 210 4.32 -15.96 10.19
C LEU A 210 5.12 -15.60 8.93
N VAL A 211 6.45 -15.59 9.01
CA VAL A 211 7.33 -15.45 7.83
C VAL A 211 7.12 -16.63 6.87
N GLY A 212 7.08 -17.87 7.39
CA GLY A 212 6.81 -19.06 6.57
C GLY A 212 5.47 -18.99 5.84
N ILE A 213 4.40 -18.63 6.55
CA ILE A 213 3.06 -18.42 5.96
C ILE A 213 3.09 -17.30 4.92
N SER A 214 3.78 -16.20 5.19
CA SER A 214 3.90 -15.06 4.27
C SER A 214 4.58 -15.46 2.95
N ILE A 215 5.62 -16.29 2.99
CA ILE A 215 6.31 -16.80 1.80
C ILE A 215 5.38 -17.71 0.99
N LEU A 216 4.63 -18.60 1.65
CA LEU A 216 3.65 -19.47 0.99
C LEU A 216 2.53 -18.65 0.32
N TRP A 217 2.11 -17.55 0.96
CA TRP A 217 1.07 -16.66 0.47
C TRP A 217 1.42 -15.92 -0.82
N ILE A 218 2.72 -15.81 -1.17
CA ILE A 218 3.16 -15.21 -2.44
C ILE A 218 2.55 -15.95 -3.63
N SER A 219 2.37 -17.28 -3.53
CA SER A 219 1.75 -18.06 -4.60
C SER A 219 0.29 -17.68 -4.84
N VAL A 220 -0.47 -17.48 -3.76
CA VAL A 220 -1.87 -17.04 -3.78
C VAL A 220 -1.99 -15.63 -4.34
N ILE A 221 -1.10 -14.72 -3.95
CA ILE A 221 -1.05 -13.38 -4.53
C ILE A 221 -0.85 -13.50 -6.05
N ARG A 222 0.15 -14.24 -6.52
CA ARG A 222 0.42 -14.35 -7.97
C ARG A 222 -0.75 -14.88 -8.80
N THR A 223 -1.61 -15.73 -8.23
CA THR A 223 -2.80 -16.25 -8.93
C THR A 223 -4.02 -15.35 -8.80
N ALA A 224 -4.19 -14.67 -7.66
CA ALA A 224 -5.34 -13.80 -7.39
C ALA A 224 -5.19 -12.37 -7.95
N GLN A 225 -3.98 -11.94 -8.29
CA GLN A 225 -3.70 -10.56 -8.69
C GLN A 225 -4.31 -10.20 -10.04
N GLY A 226 -5.39 -9.42 -10.04
CA GLY A 226 -5.74 -8.53 -11.15
C GLY A 226 -4.86 -7.28 -11.13
N ALA A 227 -4.05 -7.04 -12.17
CA ALA A 227 -3.31 -5.83 -12.58
C ALA A 227 -2.52 -4.94 -11.59
N ARG A 228 -2.89 -4.86 -10.30
CA ARG A 228 -2.54 -3.79 -9.35
C ARG A 228 -2.58 -4.32 -7.90
N LEU A 229 -1.41 -4.56 -7.31
CA LEU A 229 -1.29 -5.02 -5.92
C LEU A 229 -1.96 -4.08 -4.90
N PHE A 230 -1.92 -2.77 -5.16
CA PHE A 230 -2.54 -1.77 -4.30
C PHE A 230 -4.05 -1.98 -4.17
N ASP A 231 -4.75 -2.23 -5.28
CA ASP A 231 -6.21 -2.41 -5.28
C ASP A 231 -6.62 -3.67 -4.51
N TYR A 232 -5.82 -4.75 -4.64
CA TYR A 232 -6.01 -5.97 -3.87
C TYR A 232 -5.89 -5.75 -2.35
N ILE A 233 -4.85 -5.05 -1.91
CA ILE A 233 -4.66 -4.74 -0.48
C ILE A 233 -5.83 -3.91 0.04
N GLN A 234 -6.24 -2.89 -0.72
CA GLN A 234 -7.35 -2.02 -0.34
C GLN A 234 -8.68 -2.78 -0.29
N ALA A 235 -8.92 -3.72 -1.22
CA ALA A 235 -10.10 -4.56 -1.19
C ALA A 235 -10.16 -5.41 0.09
N ILE A 236 -9.06 -6.05 0.49
CA ILE A 236 -9.00 -6.83 1.74
C ILE A 236 -9.22 -5.91 2.95
N SER A 237 -8.50 -4.79 3.02
CA SER A 237 -8.69 -3.82 4.10
C SER A 237 -10.13 -3.30 4.16
N SER A 238 -10.82 -3.21 3.02
CA SER A 238 -12.18 -2.71 2.98
C SER A 238 -13.21 -3.60 3.67
N PHE A 239 -12.94 -4.90 3.78
CA PHE A 239 -13.79 -5.83 4.52
C PHE A 239 -13.55 -5.77 6.04
N LEU A 240 -12.30 -5.56 6.48
CA LEU A 240 -11.94 -5.59 7.91
C LEU A 240 -12.07 -4.24 8.61
N ALA A 241 -11.80 -3.14 7.91
CA ALA A 241 -11.67 -1.84 8.53
C ALA A 241 -12.99 -1.24 9.05
N PRO A 242 -14.15 -1.33 8.36
CA PRO A 242 -15.37 -0.68 8.83
C PRO A 242 -15.88 -1.18 10.20
N PRO A 243 -15.96 -2.50 10.47
CA PRO A 243 -16.38 -2.98 11.78
C PRO A 243 -15.46 -2.52 12.92
N VAL A 244 -14.14 -2.60 12.71
CA VAL A 244 -13.16 -2.20 13.73
C VAL A 244 -13.22 -0.68 13.95
N ALA A 245 -13.30 0.11 12.88
CA ALA A 245 -13.45 1.56 12.98
C ALA A 245 -14.75 1.94 13.70
N ALA A 246 -15.86 1.22 13.46
CA ALA A 246 -17.11 1.42 14.18
C ALA A 246 -16.95 1.18 15.68
N CYS A 247 -16.34 0.06 16.10
CA CYS A 247 -16.07 -0.22 17.51
C CYS A 247 -15.21 0.87 18.18
N TYR A 248 -14.15 1.34 17.51
CA TYR A 248 -13.29 2.41 18.02
C TYR A 248 -14.02 3.75 18.14
N LEU A 249 -14.74 4.16 17.09
CA LEU A 249 -15.48 5.43 17.09
C LEU A 249 -16.58 5.43 18.14
N LEU A 250 -17.34 4.34 18.21
CA LEU A 250 -18.39 4.15 19.20
C LEU A 250 -17.82 4.15 20.63
N GLY A 251 -16.70 3.45 20.87
CA GLY A 251 -16.04 3.45 22.18
C GLY A 251 -15.54 4.84 22.62
N ILE A 252 -15.11 5.70 21.69
CA ILE A 252 -14.63 7.06 22.01
C ILE A 252 -15.78 8.06 22.14
N LEU A 253 -16.75 8.03 21.22
CA LEU A 253 -17.80 9.04 21.12
C LEU A 253 -19.00 8.74 22.03
N TRP A 254 -19.28 7.46 22.30
CA TRP A 254 -20.45 7.02 23.04
C TRP A 254 -20.07 6.42 24.40
N LYS A 255 -20.14 7.24 25.45
CA LYS A 255 -19.76 6.86 26.83
C LYS A 255 -20.64 5.80 27.50
N ARG A 256 -21.81 5.47 26.94
CA ARG A 256 -22.75 4.47 27.49
C ARG A 256 -22.63 3.08 26.85
N ILE A 257 -21.62 2.83 26.04
CA ILE A 257 -21.40 1.52 25.43
C ILE A 257 -20.74 0.59 26.43
N ASN A 258 -21.29 -0.62 26.55
CA ASN A 258 -20.82 -1.73 27.37
C ASN A 258 -20.31 -2.87 26.47
N GLU A 259 -19.45 -3.75 27.01
CA GLU A 259 -18.86 -4.88 26.28
C GLU A 259 -19.95 -5.77 25.64
N GLU A 260 -21.06 -6.00 26.34
CA GLU A 260 -22.16 -6.84 25.84
C GLU A 260 -22.79 -6.34 24.53
N VAL A 261 -22.85 -5.02 24.31
CA VAL A 261 -23.44 -4.42 23.09
C VAL A 261 -22.48 -4.46 21.89
N ILE A 262 -21.17 -4.56 22.13
CA ILE A 262 -20.18 -4.69 21.06
C ILE A 262 -20.07 -6.15 20.59
N TYR A 263 -20.23 -7.12 21.50
CA TYR A 263 -20.13 -8.55 21.21
C TYR A 263 -21.46 -9.24 20.94
N SER A 264 -22.59 -8.52 20.97
CA SER A 264 -23.90 -9.06 20.57
C SER A 264 -24.05 -9.05 19.04
N GLU A 265 -23.36 -9.97 18.39
CA GLU A 265 -23.77 -10.58 17.12
C GLU A 265 -23.98 -12.07 17.33
#